data_AF-W7LVR7-F1
#
_entry.id   AF-W7LVR7-F1
#
_cell.length_a   1.000
_cell.length_b   1.000
_cell.length_c   1.000
_cell.angle_alpha   90.00
_cell.angle_beta   90.00
_cell.angle_gamma   90.00
#
_symmetry.space_group_name_H-M   'P 1'
#
loop_
_entity.id
_entity.type
_entity.pdbx_description
1 polymer ?
#
loop_
_entity_poly.entity_id
_entity_poly.type
_entity_poly.pdbx_seq_one_letter_code
_entity_poly.pdbx_strand_id
1 'polypeptide(L)'
;MMSTPSTNQSSWPWCRAQHTLSSSSRLLTRTTPLRPKTSPLARERQRLLNRKTYSMEGFDDLYPTDQPVLWFPQTIGNACGMVALVHALLNGSLRERLVPSSPLAELLDEALKLPLPTQHADLLYNSVVIENAHSKAAARGDTAAPDAQDPIGYHFMAFVKGTDGNLWGLDGSFGGMMCYGPVGEGEDMLSSKVLDIGVRRFIKAGEGSSEFSIIALSEGEE
;
A
#
# COMPACT_ATOMS: atom_id res chain seq x y z
N MET A 1 -46.71 -17.23 5.83
CA MET A 1 -46.65 -15.76 5.94
C MET A 1 -45.42 -15.43 6.77
N MET A 2 -44.21 -15.44 6.18
CA MET A 2 -43.56 -14.30 5.51
C MET A 2 -43.72 -12.99 6.27
N SER A 3 -42.65 -12.51 6.90
CA SER A 3 -41.94 -11.29 6.47
C SER A 3 -40.74 -11.00 7.38
N THR A 4 -39.54 -11.02 6.82
CA THR A 4 -38.35 -10.29 7.28
C THR A 4 -38.42 -8.85 6.75
N PRO A 5 -37.73 -7.91 7.40
CA PRO A 5 -37.06 -6.82 6.69
C PRO A 5 -35.64 -6.64 7.23
N SER A 6 -34.66 -6.06 6.55
CA SER A 6 -34.44 -5.70 5.15
C SER A 6 -32.94 -5.39 5.09
N THR A 7 -32.29 -5.82 4.01
CA THR A 7 -30.90 -5.51 3.65
C THR A 7 -30.60 -4.00 3.73
N ASN A 8 -29.62 -3.60 4.54
CA ASN A 8 -29.05 -2.26 4.49
C ASN A 8 -27.84 -2.30 3.55
N GLN A 9 -28.02 -1.77 2.34
CA GLN A 9 -26.95 -1.53 1.38
C GLN A 9 -26.03 -0.43 1.95
N SER A 10 -24.75 -0.76 2.13
CA SER A 10 -23.74 0.18 2.64
C SER A 10 -23.41 1.23 1.58
N SER A 11 -23.82 2.46 1.85
CA SER A 11 -23.60 3.64 1.03
C SER A 11 -22.25 4.29 1.39
N TRP A 12 -21.14 3.80 0.83
CA TRP A 12 -19.83 4.43 1.02
C TRP A 12 -19.56 5.49 -0.09
N PRO A 13 -19.28 6.76 0.27
CA PRO A 13 -19.19 7.88 -0.69
C PRO A 13 -18.02 7.81 -1.69
N TRP A 14 -16.97 7.05 -1.39
CA TRP A 14 -15.71 7.04 -2.15
C TRP A 14 -15.81 6.39 -3.54
N CYS A 15 -16.85 5.58 -3.79
CA CYS A 15 -17.12 5.05 -5.13
C CYS A 15 -17.58 6.11 -6.16
N ARG A 16 -17.78 7.38 -5.77
CA ARG A 16 -18.55 8.32 -6.61
C ARG A 16 -17.96 9.71 -6.87
N ALA A 17 -16.74 10.05 -6.45
CA ALA A 17 -16.25 11.43 -6.58
C ALA A 17 -14.87 11.54 -7.26
N GLN A 18 -14.87 11.92 -8.54
CA GLN A 18 -13.79 12.65 -9.19
C GLN A 18 -14.33 14.03 -9.54
N HIS A 19 -13.63 15.11 -9.18
CA HIS A 19 -13.32 16.27 -10.03
C HIS A 19 -12.86 17.52 -9.25
N THR A 20 -11.70 18.05 -9.70
CA THR A 20 -11.13 19.40 -9.57
C THR A 20 -10.25 19.76 -8.35
N LEU A 21 -8.98 20.06 -8.65
CA LEU A 21 -7.98 20.70 -7.77
C LEU A 21 -7.64 22.09 -8.32
N SER A 22 -7.35 23.06 -7.43
CA SER A 22 -6.75 24.35 -7.76
C SER A 22 -5.74 24.78 -6.69
N SER A 23 -4.66 25.42 -7.15
CA SER A 23 -3.37 25.69 -6.49
C SER A 23 -3.28 27.03 -5.74
N SER A 24 -2.32 27.16 -4.80
CA SER A 24 -1.36 28.31 -4.70
C SER A 24 -0.31 28.17 -3.58
N SER A 25 0.82 28.88 -3.74
CA SER A 25 2.11 28.74 -3.00
C SER A 25 2.47 29.92 -2.08
N ARG A 26 3.36 29.75 -1.08
CA ARG A 26 4.44 30.72 -0.74
C ARG A 26 5.52 30.23 0.25
N LEU A 27 6.67 30.91 0.21
CA LEU A 27 8.01 30.64 0.79
C LEU A 27 8.17 30.87 2.32
N LEU A 28 9.25 30.35 2.94
CA LEU A 28 10.30 31.15 3.64
C LEU A 28 11.49 30.34 4.24
N THR A 29 12.69 30.94 4.06
CA THR A 29 13.96 30.98 4.84
C THR A 29 14.71 29.73 5.37
N ARG A 30 16.02 29.68 5.02
CA ARG A 30 17.07 28.78 5.52
C ARG A 30 17.57 29.16 6.91
N THR A 31 17.61 28.19 7.81
CA THR A 31 18.67 28.04 8.82
C THR A 31 19.27 26.65 8.66
N THR A 32 20.59 26.52 8.81
CA THR A 32 21.30 25.25 8.56
C THR A 32 21.56 24.55 9.91
N PRO A 33 20.95 23.38 10.19
CA PRO A 33 21.32 22.59 11.36
C PRO A 33 22.34 21.50 10.99
N LEU A 34 23.14 21.13 11.99
CA LEU A 34 24.19 20.11 11.97
C LEU A 34 23.69 18.77 11.40
N ARG A 35 24.49 18.14 10.52
CA ARG A 35 24.16 16.87 9.85
C ARG A 35 24.04 15.71 10.84
N PRO A 36 22.86 15.07 10.97
CA PRO A 36 22.80 13.70 11.46
C PRO A 36 23.29 12.77 10.35
N LYS A 37 23.96 11.67 10.71
CA LYS A 37 24.29 10.59 9.75
C LYS A 37 22.99 9.86 9.40
N THR A 38 22.24 10.40 8.44
CA THR A 38 20.99 9.82 7.95
C THR A 38 21.30 8.60 7.07
N SER A 39 20.57 7.49 7.32
CA SER A 39 20.61 6.28 6.48
C SER A 39 20.30 6.60 5.02
N PRO A 40 20.66 5.74 4.05
CA PRO A 40 20.31 5.93 2.65
C PRO A 40 18.81 6.22 2.44
N LEU A 41 17.93 5.54 3.18
CA LEU A 41 16.48 5.80 3.15
C LEU A 41 16.11 7.17 3.71
N ALA A 42 16.78 7.61 4.77
CA ALA A 42 16.55 8.92 5.34
C ALA A 42 17.03 10.07 4.46
N ARG A 43 18.04 9.83 3.62
CA ARG A 43 18.44 10.75 2.55
C ARG A 43 17.41 10.78 1.42
N GLU A 44 16.78 9.64 1.12
CA GLU A 44 15.77 9.56 0.08
C GLU A 44 14.44 10.23 0.49
N ARG A 45 13.97 10.06 1.72
CA ARG A 45 12.82 10.83 2.24
C ARG A 45 13.07 12.33 2.16
N GLN A 46 14.23 12.81 2.60
CA GLN A 46 14.55 14.23 2.52
C GLN A 46 14.55 14.74 1.07
N ARG A 47 14.97 13.91 0.11
CA ARG A 47 14.90 14.26 -1.32
C ARG A 47 13.46 14.29 -1.84
N LEU A 48 12.63 13.29 -1.52
CA LEU A 48 11.23 13.23 -1.93
C LEU A 48 10.42 14.40 -1.37
N LEU A 49 10.62 14.73 -0.09
CA LEU A 49 10.04 15.93 0.55
C LEU A 49 10.53 17.23 -0.12
N ASN A 50 11.82 17.31 -0.47
CA ASN A 50 12.39 18.49 -1.13
C ASN A 50 11.93 18.67 -2.59
N ARG A 51 11.45 17.61 -3.27
CA ARG A 51 11.09 17.64 -4.69
C ARG A 51 9.71 18.25 -4.99
N LYS A 52 8.95 18.68 -3.97
CA LYS A 52 7.54 19.14 -4.09
C LYS A 52 6.58 18.13 -4.77
N THR A 53 7.00 16.88 -4.95
CA THR A 53 6.19 15.83 -5.60
C THR A 53 5.47 14.91 -4.61
N TYR A 54 5.71 15.09 -3.30
CA TYR A 54 5.04 14.35 -2.23
C TYR A 54 4.70 15.34 -1.11
N SER A 55 3.56 16.04 -1.23
CA SER A 55 2.96 16.69 -0.07
C SER A 55 1.99 15.68 0.55
N MET A 56 2.22 15.33 1.81
CA MET A 56 1.25 14.59 2.61
C MET A 56 0.21 15.53 3.24
N GLU A 57 0.26 16.83 2.95
CA GLU A 57 -0.75 17.79 3.42
C GLU A 57 -2.12 17.44 2.85
N GLY A 58 -3.14 17.35 3.72
CA GLY A 58 -4.50 16.97 3.35
C GLY A 58 -4.69 15.48 3.03
N PHE A 59 -3.65 14.67 3.20
CA PHE A 59 -3.69 13.25 2.87
C PHE A 59 -4.54 12.45 3.85
N ASP A 60 -4.43 12.76 5.14
CA ASP A 60 -5.24 12.13 6.18
C ASP A 60 -6.73 12.47 6.07
N ASP A 61 -7.07 13.60 5.42
CA ASP A 61 -8.46 13.98 5.13
C ASP A 61 -9.09 13.11 4.01
N LEU A 62 -8.25 12.51 3.15
CA LEU A 62 -8.70 11.65 2.05
C LEU A 62 -8.91 10.19 2.46
N TYR A 63 -8.39 9.79 3.61
CA TYR A 63 -8.35 8.40 4.05
C TYR A 63 -8.79 8.31 5.51
N PRO A 64 -10.12 8.26 5.77
CA PRO A 64 -10.64 8.27 7.14
C PRO A 64 -10.16 7.06 7.95
N THR A 65 -10.19 7.18 9.27
CA THR A 65 -9.55 6.26 10.22
C THR A 65 -10.17 4.85 10.30
N ASP A 66 -11.38 4.67 9.77
CA ASP A 66 -12.14 3.41 9.79
C ASP A 66 -12.19 2.81 8.37
N GLN A 67 -11.08 2.22 7.93
CA GLN A 67 -10.99 1.55 6.64
C GLN A 67 -11.11 0.04 6.80
N PRO A 68 -11.76 -0.67 5.85
CA PRO A 68 -11.82 -2.13 5.85
C PRO A 68 -10.48 -2.79 5.50
N VAL A 69 -9.44 -1.99 5.27
CA VAL A 69 -8.08 -2.40 4.91
C VAL A 69 -7.05 -1.52 5.62
N LEU A 70 -5.97 -2.14 6.09
CA LEU A 70 -4.80 -1.47 6.62
C LEU A 70 -3.87 -1.08 5.48
N TRP A 71 -3.65 0.22 5.33
CA TRP A 71 -2.89 0.76 4.21
C TRP A 71 -1.71 1.60 4.70
N PHE A 72 -0.58 1.46 3.99
CA PHE A 72 0.69 2.09 4.29
C PHE A 72 1.14 2.92 3.08
N PRO A 73 1.18 4.27 3.20
CA PRO A 73 1.76 5.10 2.17
C PRO A 73 3.26 4.84 2.03
N GLN A 74 3.72 4.77 0.80
CA GLN A 74 5.13 4.66 0.46
C GLN A 74 5.76 6.04 0.45
N THR A 75 6.73 6.26 1.34
CA THR A 75 7.57 7.47 1.39
C THR A 75 9.03 7.18 1.12
N ILE A 76 9.33 5.93 0.73
CA ILE A 76 10.67 5.40 0.50
C ILE A 76 10.79 5.06 -0.98
N GLY A 77 11.81 5.60 -1.65
CA GLY A 77 12.10 5.30 -3.06
C GLY A 77 12.35 3.79 -3.25
N ASN A 78 11.81 3.24 -4.35
CA ASN A 78 12.00 1.84 -4.76
C ASN A 78 11.54 0.77 -3.75
N ALA A 79 10.72 1.15 -2.76
CA ALA A 79 10.21 0.25 -1.74
C ALA A 79 8.84 -0.37 -2.08
N CYS A 80 8.30 -0.13 -3.28
CA CYS A 80 6.94 -0.55 -3.65
C CYS A 80 6.70 -2.06 -3.50
N GLY A 81 7.67 -2.90 -3.83
CA GLY A 81 7.56 -4.35 -3.62
C GLY A 81 7.44 -4.74 -2.14
N MET A 82 8.18 -4.07 -1.25
CA MET A 82 8.07 -4.29 0.20
C MET A 82 6.72 -3.79 0.73
N VAL A 83 6.30 -2.61 0.30
CA VAL A 83 5.01 -2.02 0.72
C VAL A 83 3.83 -2.87 0.27
N ALA A 84 3.83 -3.34 -0.98
CA ALA A 84 2.82 -4.25 -1.51
C ALA A 84 2.80 -5.59 -0.75
N LEU A 85 3.98 -6.13 -0.40
CA LEU A 85 4.05 -7.33 0.43
C LEU A 85 3.46 -7.10 1.83
N VAL A 86 3.79 -5.99 2.49
CA VAL A 86 3.20 -5.62 3.79
C VAL A 86 1.68 -5.49 3.69
N HIS A 87 1.17 -4.83 2.63
CA HIS A 87 -0.27 -4.74 2.38
C HIS A 87 -0.92 -6.12 2.25
N ALA A 88 -0.32 -7.04 1.48
CA ALA A 88 -0.83 -8.39 1.32
C ALA A 88 -0.81 -9.20 2.63
N LEU A 89 0.28 -9.13 3.39
CA LEU A 89 0.46 -9.89 4.63
C LEU A 89 -0.49 -9.42 5.75
N LEU A 90 -0.62 -8.10 5.94
CA LEU A 90 -1.36 -7.54 7.06
C LEU A 90 -2.86 -7.42 6.84
N ASN A 91 -3.32 -7.62 5.60
CA ASN A 91 -4.75 -7.70 5.25
C ASN A 91 -5.20 -9.11 4.85
N GLY A 92 -4.27 -10.04 4.63
CA GLY A 92 -4.57 -11.43 4.26
C GLY A 92 -4.79 -12.34 5.46
N SER A 93 -5.04 -13.62 5.19
CA SER A 93 -5.21 -14.67 6.22
C SER A 93 -3.97 -14.90 7.09
N LEU A 94 -2.79 -14.46 6.63
CA LEU A 94 -1.57 -14.53 7.44
C LEU A 94 -1.58 -13.56 8.63
N ARG A 95 -2.42 -12.51 8.61
CA ARG A 95 -2.54 -11.54 9.71
C ARG A 95 -2.76 -12.23 11.07
N GLU A 96 -3.58 -13.27 11.11
CA GLU A 96 -3.92 -14.02 12.33
C GLU A 96 -2.87 -15.07 12.72
N ARG A 97 -1.90 -15.33 11.83
CA ARG A 97 -0.86 -16.35 11.98
C ARG A 97 0.54 -15.76 12.15
N LEU A 98 0.64 -14.44 12.34
CA LEU A 98 1.92 -13.78 12.59
C LEU A 98 2.53 -14.31 13.89
N VAL A 99 3.83 -14.62 13.83
CA VAL A 99 4.57 -15.04 15.01
C VAL A 99 4.57 -13.90 16.04
N PRO A 100 4.16 -14.14 17.30
CA PRO A 100 4.16 -13.11 18.33
C PRO A 100 5.54 -12.48 18.50
N SER A 101 5.58 -11.16 18.72
CA SER A 101 6.82 -10.38 18.86
C SER A 101 7.76 -10.45 17.64
N SER A 102 7.26 -10.91 16.48
CA SER A 102 7.99 -10.74 15.22
C SER A 102 7.88 -9.29 14.73
N PRO A 103 8.83 -8.82 13.89
CA PRO A 103 8.78 -7.45 13.37
C PRO A 103 7.48 -7.09 12.63
N LEU A 104 6.83 -8.07 11.98
CA LEU A 104 5.54 -7.85 11.33
C LEU A 104 4.38 -7.80 12.32
N ALA A 105 4.42 -8.59 13.39
CA ALA A 105 3.42 -8.52 14.46
C ALA A 105 3.50 -7.18 15.20
N GLU A 106 4.72 -6.72 15.54
CA GLU A 106 4.94 -5.41 16.15
C GLU A 106 4.50 -4.27 15.22
N LEU A 107 4.82 -4.35 13.93
CA LEU A 107 4.35 -3.38 12.93
C LEU A 107 2.81 -3.32 12.89
N LEU A 108 2.15 -4.49 12.91
CA LEU A 108 0.68 -4.57 12.92
C LEU A 108 0.11 -3.94 14.19
N ASP A 109 0.62 -4.32 15.36
CA ASP A 109 0.14 -3.82 16.65
C ASP A 109 0.29 -2.31 16.77
N GLU A 110 1.41 -1.75 16.32
CA GLU A 110 1.62 -0.30 16.31
C GLU A 110 0.72 0.39 15.28
N ALA A 111 0.57 -0.16 14.08
CA ALA A 111 -0.29 0.42 13.05
C ALA A 111 -1.75 0.50 13.51
N LEU A 112 -2.27 -0.52 14.21
CA LEU A 112 -3.66 -0.50 14.71
C LEU A 112 -3.93 0.54 15.80
N LYS A 113 -2.89 1.10 16.42
CA LYS A 113 -3.01 2.19 17.41
C LYS A 113 -2.99 3.57 16.75
N LEU A 114 -2.62 3.66 15.48
CA LEU A 114 -2.41 4.91 14.76
C LEU A 114 -3.62 5.19 13.88
N PRO A 115 -4.30 6.34 14.06
CA PRO A 115 -5.48 6.65 13.25
C PRO A 115 -5.15 7.14 11.84
N LEU A 116 -3.93 7.65 11.62
CA LEU A 116 -3.60 8.41 10.40
C LEU A 116 -2.69 7.61 9.46
N PRO A 117 -3.01 7.49 8.16
CA PRO A 117 -2.14 6.86 7.18
C PRO A 117 -0.73 7.44 7.12
N THR A 118 -0.57 8.76 7.32
CA THR A 118 0.75 9.38 7.41
C THR A 118 1.64 8.75 8.50
N GLN A 119 1.05 8.35 9.62
CA GLN A 119 1.76 7.71 10.73
C GLN A 119 2.16 6.27 10.37
N HIS A 120 1.37 5.56 9.57
CA HIS A 120 1.75 4.25 9.04
C HIS A 120 2.98 4.34 8.14
N ALA A 121 3.10 5.39 7.34
CA ALA A 121 4.31 5.62 6.54
C ALA A 121 5.55 5.83 7.41
N ASP A 122 5.40 6.55 8.53
CA ASP A 122 6.48 6.76 9.49
C ASP A 122 6.89 5.44 10.20
N LEU A 123 5.96 4.51 10.44
CA LEU A 123 6.31 3.18 10.98
C LEU A 123 7.27 2.41 10.07
N LEU A 124 6.95 2.34 8.77
CA LEU A 124 7.82 1.66 7.79
C LEU A 124 9.16 2.38 7.66
N TYR A 125 9.13 3.71 7.59
CA TYR A 125 10.32 4.52 7.41
C TYR A 125 11.31 4.44 8.59
N ASN A 126 10.80 4.40 9.83
CA ASN A 126 11.64 4.36 11.02
C ASN A 126 12.08 2.94 11.41
N SER A 127 11.60 1.90 10.72
CA SER A 127 11.92 0.51 11.04
C SER A 127 13.23 0.05 10.40
N VAL A 128 14.30 0.06 11.21
CA VAL A 128 15.62 -0.46 10.81
C VAL A 128 15.57 -1.96 10.49
N VAL A 129 14.69 -2.71 11.15
CA VAL A 129 14.55 -4.16 10.91
C VAL A 129 13.97 -4.41 9.52
N ILE A 130 12.92 -3.68 9.14
CA ILE A 130 12.29 -3.79 7.82
C ILE A 130 13.24 -3.27 6.73
N GLU A 131 13.93 -2.15 6.96
CA GLU A 131 14.96 -1.62 6.04
C GLU A 131 16.03 -2.67 5.73
N ASN A 132 16.57 -3.32 6.77
CA ASN A 132 17.60 -4.34 6.62
C ASN A 132 17.08 -5.59 5.90
N ALA A 133 15.86 -6.04 6.21
CA ALA A 133 15.25 -7.18 5.54
C ALA A 133 15.01 -6.88 4.05
N HIS A 134 14.47 -5.70 3.73
CA HIS A 134 14.27 -5.24 2.35
C HIS A 134 15.60 -5.17 1.58
N SER A 135 16.62 -4.53 2.16
CA SER A 135 17.93 -4.38 1.52
C SER A 135 18.59 -5.74 1.24
N LYS A 136 18.50 -6.69 2.19
CA LYS A 136 19.00 -8.06 2.01
C LYS A 136 18.23 -8.84 0.95
N ALA A 137 16.93 -8.62 0.82
CA ALA A 137 16.10 -9.27 -0.19
C ALA A 137 16.37 -8.68 -1.59
N ALA A 138 16.53 -7.36 -1.70
CA ALA A 138 16.84 -6.68 -2.96
C ALA A 138 18.19 -7.08 -3.56
N ALA A 139 19.15 -7.51 -2.73
CA ALA A 139 20.44 -8.04 -3.18
C ALA A 139 20.40 -9.51 -3.66
N ARG A 140 19.22 -10.15 -3.64
CA ARG A 140 19.00 -11.53 -4.10
C ARG A 140 18.23 -11.53 -5.43
N GLY A 141 18.09 -12.71 -6.01
CA GLY A 141 17.38 -12.94 -7.26
C GLY A 141 18.34 -13.23 -8.42
N ASP A 142 17.78 -13.49 -9.60
CA ASP A 142 18.53 -13.90 -10.77
C ASP A 142 19.16 -12.72 -11.54
N THR A 143 18.82 -11.49 -11.17
CA THR A 143 19.29 -10.25 -11.81
C THR A 143 20.06 -9.39 -10.81
N ALA A 144 21.06 -8.65 -11.30
CA ALA A 144 21.72 -7.64 -10.49
C ALA A 144 20.75 -6.52 -10.10
N ALA A 145 20.81 -6.08 -8.85
CA ALA A 145 20.03 -4.93 -8.40
C ALA A 145 20.47 -3.67 -9.16
N PRO A 146 19.54 -2.86 -9.68
CA PRO A 146 19.87 -1.58 -10.32
C PRO A 146 20.43 -0.58 -9.30
N ASP A 147 21.00 0.52 -9.78
CA ASP A 147 21.40 1.60 -8.88
C ASP A 147 20.14 2.23 -8.24
N ALA A 148 20.26 2.66 -6.98
CA ALA A 148 19.15 3.28 -6.27
C ALA A 148 18.65 4.58 -6.94
N GLN A 149 19.42 5.17 -7.84
CA GLN A 149 19.07 6.38 -8.60
C GLN A 149 18.50 6.08 -9.99
N ASP A 150 18.53 4.82 -10.44
CA ASP A 150 18.02 4.47 -11.77
C ASP A 150 16.51 4.73 -11.85
N PRO A 151 16.02 5.31 -12.96
CA PRO A 151 14.59 5.52 -13.16
C PRO A 151 13.89 4.17 -13.27
N ILE A 152 12.92 3.92 -12.38
CA ILE A 152 12.12 2.70 -12.39
C ILE A 152 10.77 3.01 -13.06
N GLY A 153 10.48 2.31 -14.16
CA GLY A 153 9.20 2.40 -14.89
C GLY A 153 8.13 1.43 -14.40
N TYR A 154 8.45 0.56 -13.44
CA TYR A 154 7.57 -0.49 -12.93
C TYR A 154 7.11 -0.22 -11.51
N HIS A 155 5.98 -0.83 -11.15
CA HIS A 155 5.38 -0.63 -9.84
C HIS A 155 4.73 -1.90 -9.29
N PHE A 156 4.81 -2.07 -7.97
CA PHE A 156 4.12 -3.13 -7.26
C PHE A 156 2.94 -2.54 -6.47
N MET A 157 1.81 -3.22 -6.54
CA MET A 157 0.63 -2.97 -5.72
C MET A 157 0.05 -4.30 -5.25
N ALA A 158 -0.79 -4.29 -4.22
CA ALA A 158 -1.43 -5.49 -3.68
C ALA A 158 -2.93 -5.51 -3.95
N PHE A 159 -3.49 -6.69 -4.13
CA PHE A 159 -4.94 -6.91 -4.13
C PHE A 159 -5.31 -7.76 -2.91
N VAL A 160 -6.23 -7.27 -2.09
CA VAL A 160 -6.62 -7.90 -0.82
C VAL A 160 -8.14 -7.91 -0.65
N LYS A 161 -8.65 -8.85 0.14
CA LYS A 161 -10.05 -8.85 0.57
C LYS A 161 -10.15 -7.99 1.83
N GLY A 162 -10.96 -6.94 1.78
CA GLY A 162 -11.25 -6.11 2.96
C GLY A 162 -12.13 -6.85 3.96
N THR A 163 -12.18 -6.36 5.20
CA THR A 163 -13.09 -6.87 6.23
C THR A 163 -14.56 -6.69 5.87
N ASP A 164 -14.85 -5.81 4.92
CA ASP A 164 -16.16 -5.58 4.31
C ASP A 164 -16.52 -6.58 3.19
N GLY A 165 -15.62 -7.53 2.89
CA GLY A 165 -15.82 -8.54 1.84
C GLY A 165 -15.60 -8.03 0.42
N ASN A 166 -15.14 -6.79 0.24
CA ASN A 166 -14.82 -6.23 -1.06
C ASN A 166 -13.36 -6.53 -1.47
N LEU A 167 -13.11 -6.49 -2.77
CA LEU A 167 -11.78 -6.46 -3.35
C LEU A 167 -11.22 -5.05 -3.26
N TRP A 168 -10.03 -4.92 -2.67
CA TRP A 168 -9.30 -3.68 -2.55
C TRP A 168 -7.95 -3.80 -3.25
N GLY A 169 -7.62 -2.82 -4.11
CA GLY A 169 -6.27 -2.61 -4.60
C GLY A 169 -5.58 -1.57 -3.73
N LEU A 170 -4.40 -1.91 -3.23
CA LEU A 170 -3.61 -1.12 -2.32
C LEU A 170 -2.30 -0.74 -3.01
N ASP A 171 -2.17 0.55 -3.29
CA ASP A 171 -0.99 1.17 -3.86
C ASP A 171 -0.40 2.13 -2.83
N GLY A 172 0.86 1.94 -2.44
CA GLY A 172 1.54 2.85 -1.50
C GLY A 172 1.77 4.26 -2.07
N SER A 173 1.69 4.42 -3.39
CA SER A 173 1.84 5.70 -4.08
C SER A 173 0.54 6.52 -4.08
N PHE A 174 0.44 7.50 -4.98
CA PHE A 174 -0.77 8.33 -5.12
C PHE A 174 -2.02 7.54 -5.54
N GLY A 175 -1.87 6.30 -6.01
CA GLY A 175 -3.00 5.40 -6.30
C GLY A 175 -3.83 5.04 -5.06
N GLY A 176 -3.21 5.09 -3.87
CA GLY A 176 -3.89 4.90 -2.58
C GLY A 176 -4.62 3.56 -2.44
N MET A 177 -5.73 3.59 -1.73
CA MET A 177 -6.66 2.46 -1.61
C MET A 177 -7.83 2.61 -2.58
N MET A 178 -8.11 1.56 -3.35
CA MET A 178 -9.20 1.54 -4.33
C MET A 178 -10.09 0.32 -4.13
N CYS A 179 -11.39 0.53 -3.91
CA CYS A 179 -12.38 -0.53 -3.85
C CYS A 179 -12.86 -0.89 -5.27
N TYR A 180 -12.76 -2.17 -5.63
CA TYR A 180 -13.18 -2.70 -6.94
C TYR A 180 -14.56 -3.37 -6.90
N GLY A 181 -15.12 -3.56 -5.70
CA GLY A 181 -16.43 -4.17 -5.47
C GLY A 181 -16.37 -5.55 -4.80
N PRO A 182 -17.52 -6.22 -4.65
CA PRO A 182 -17.63 -7.41 -3.80
C PRO A 182 -16.93 -8.63 -4.41
N VAL A 183 -16.17 -9.36 -3.57
CA VAL A 183 -15.59 -10.67 -3.93
C VAL A 183 -16.73 -11.65 -4.25
N GLY A 184 -17.74 -11.71 -3.40
CA GLY A 184 -18.88 -12.64 -3.51
C GLY A 184 -18.80 -13.81 -2.53
N GLU A 185 -19.94 -14.44 -2.27
CA GLU A 185 -20.00 -15.64 -1.44
C GLU A 185 -19.37 -16.83 -2.16
N GLY A 186 -18.54 -17.60 -1.45
CA GLY A 186 -17.85 -18.77 -2.00
C GLY A 186 -16.71 -18.46 -2.98
N GLU A 187 -16.45 -17.19 -3.27
CA GLU A 187 -15.38 -16.75 -4.17
C GLU A 187 -14.08 -16.49 -3.38
N ASP A 188 -12.95 -16.87 -3.97
CA ASP A 188 -11.61 -16.55 -3.46
C ASP A 188 -10.94 -15.45 -4.31
N MET A 189 -9.70 -15.08 -3.94
CA MET A 189 -8.98 -14.00 -4.62
C MET A 189 -8.52 -14.34 -6.05
N LEU A 190 -8.53 -15.63 -6.42
CA LEU A 190 -8.11 -16.16 -7.72
C LEU A 190 -9.30 -16.62 -8.58
N SER A 191 -10.52 -16.62 -8.04
CA SER A 191 -11.76 -16.80 -8.78
C SER A 191 -11.82 -15.90 -10.02
N SER A 192 -12.33 -16.44 -11.15
CA SER A 192 -12.40 -15.68 -12.41
C SER A 192 -13.09 -14.34 -12.25
N LYS A 193 -14.18 -14.30 -11.48
CA LYS A 193 -14.93 -13.06 -11.18
C LYS A 193 -14.04 -12.01 -10.53
N VAL A 194 -13.27 -12.38 -9.50
CA VAL A 194 -12.40 -11.47 -8.75
C VAL A 194 -11.24 -11.00 -9.62
N LEU A 195 -10.64 -11.91 -10.39
CA LEU A 195 -9.61 -11.57 -11.37
C LEU A 195 -10.12 -10.58 -12.42
N ASP A 196 -11.36 -10.72 -12.89
CA ASP A 196 -11.96 -9.84 -13.91
C ASP A 196 -12.23 -8.42 -13.41
N ILE A 197 -12.64 -8.25 -12.15
CA ILE A 197 -12.85 -6.92 -11.56
C ILE A 197 -11.55 -6.28 -11.02
N GLY A 198 -10.50 -7.07 -10.80
CA GLY A 198 -9.20 -6.61 -10.30
C GLY A 198 -8.09 -6.68 -11.35
N VAL A 199 -7.15 -7.62 -11.14
CA VAL A 199 -5.87 -7.72 -11.87
C VAL A 199 -6.04 -7.74 -13.40
N ARG A 200 -7.04 -8.45 -13.95
CA ARG A 200 -7.22 -8.53 -15.41
C ARG A 200 -7.58 -7.19 -16.03
N ARG A 201 -8.08 -6.20 -15.28
CA ARG A 201 -8.29 -4.84 -15.80
C ARG A 201 -6.97 -4.19 -16.21
N PHE A 202 -5.92 -4.39 -15.42
CA PHE A 202 -4.58 -3.87 -15.70
C PHE A 202 -3.94 -4.58 -16.88
N ILE A 203 -4.05 -5.91 -16.94
CA ILE A 203 -3.55 -6.70 -18.07
C ILE A 203 -4.24 -6.27 -19.38
N LYS A 204 -5.57 -6.14 -19.36
CA LYS A 204 -6.34 -5.68 -20.53
C LYS A 204 -5.94 -4.25 -20.96
N ALA A 205 -5.75 -3.36 -19.99
CA ALA A 205 -5.29 -1.98 -20.26
C ALA A 205 -3.85 -1.91 -20.79
N GLY A 206 -3.03 -2.93 -20.53
CA GLY A 206 -1.67 -3.03 -21.05
C GLY A 206 -1.57 -3.45 -22.52
N GLU A 207 -2.69 -3.70 -23.21
CA GLU A 207 -2.80 -3.92 -24.67
C GLU A 207 -1.76 -4.89 -25.27
N GLY A 208 -1.48 -5.99 -24.58
CA GLY A 208 -0.54 -7.03 -25.04
C GLY A 208 0.91 -6.85 -24.60
N SER A 209 1.20 -5.89 -23.71
CA SER A 209 2.49 -5.81 -23.03
C SER A 209 2.78 -7.08 -22.22
N SER A 210 4.02 -7.56 -22.31
CA SER A 210 4.55 -8.67 -21.51
C SER A 210 5.16 -8.21 -20.18
N GLU A 211 5.11 -6.92 -19.87
CA GLU A 211 5.77 -6.32 -18.71
C GLU A 211 4.91 -6.40 -17.42
N PHE A 212 4.25 -7.54 -17.22
CA PHE A 212 3.47 -7.82 -16.02
C PHE A 212 4.03 -9.04 -15.29
N SER A 213 4.10 -8.95 -13.97
CA SER A 213 4.36 -10.07 -13.07
C SER A 213 3.30 -10.09 -11.98
N ILE A 214 2.85 -11.29 -11.62
CA ILE A 214 1.80 -11.51 -10.62
C ILE A 214 2.30 -12.59 -9.67
N ILE A 215 2.22 -12.31 -8.37
CA ILE A 215 2.57 -13.25 -7.31
C ILE A 215 1.32 -13.44 -6.46
N ALA A 216 0.89 -14.69 -6.29
CA ALA A 216 -0.17 -15.05 -5.37
C ALA A 216 0.44 -15.54 -4.06
N LEU A 217 -0.03 -15.00 -2.94
CA LEU A 217 0.29 -15.48 -1.61
C LEU A 217 -0.72 -16.58 -1.24
N SER A 218 -0.28 -17.84 -1.28
CA SER A 218 -1.09 -19.01 -0.93
C SER A 218 -0.61 -19.63 0.37
N GLU A 219 -1.43 -20.53 0.92
CA GLU A 219 -0.96 -21.42 1.98
C GLU A 219 0.15 -22.33 1.41
N GLY A 220 1.18 -22.57 2.21
CA GLY A 220 2.24 -23.51 1.86
C GLY A 220 1.77 -24.95 2.09
N GLU A 221 2.19 -25.86 1.23
CA GLU A 221 2.10 -27.29 1.50
C GLU A 221 3.22 -27.67 2.49
N GLU A 222 2.89 -28.36 3.59
CA GLU A 222 3.86 -28.92 4.54
C GLU A 222 4.66 -30.09 3.96
#